data_AF-A0A435BNL4-F1
#
_entry.id   AF-A0A435BNL4-F1
#
_cell.length_a   1.000
_cell.length_b   1.000
_cell.length_c   1.000
_cell.angle_alpha   90.00
_cell.angle_beta   90.00
_cell.angle_gamma   90.00
#
_symmetry.space_group_name_H-M   'P 1'
#
loop_
_entity.id
_entity.type
_entity.pdbx_description
1 polymer ?
#
loop_
_entity_poly.entity_id
_entity_poly.type
_entity_poly.pdbx_seq_one_letter_code
_entity_poly.pdbx_strand_id
1 'polypeptide(L)'
;MRVQAQRHRQPVRLPRRTAPGVLGGQTPAGSSFTEKQGQYLAFIWAYMQINRQPPAERDMQRYFGVTPPSVHQMVLTLERSGLIRRQPGVARSIQLLVAHDILPKLQPVQPVITSVQRY
;
A
#
# COMPACT_ATOMS: atom_id res chain seq x y z
N MET A 1 -59.59 -1.76 17.22
CA MET A 1 -58.35 -2.16 17.92
C MET A 1 -57.17 -1.86 17.01
N ARG A 2 -56.21 -1.04 17.47
CA ARG A 2 -54.80 -0.92 17.04
C ARG A 2 -54.55 -0.45 15.58
N VAL A 3 -53.66 0.48 15.24
CA VAL A 3 -52.62 1.26 15.92
C VAL A 3 -52.20 2.40 14.98
N GLN A 4 -52.12 3.62 15.51
CA GLN A 4 -51.08 4.67 15.38
C GLN A 4 -50.24 4.66 14.09
N ALA A 5 -50.30 5.68 13.22
CA ALA A 5 -49.57 6.97 13.34
C ALA A 5 -48.09 6.80 13.72
N GLN A 6 -47.16 7.22 12.85
CA GLN A 6 -46.06 8.14 13.18
C GLN A 6 -45.28 8.49 11.90
N ARG A 7 -45.20 9.79 11.59
CA ARG A 7 -44.31 10.38 10.59
C ARG A 7 -42.88 10.39 11.13
N HIS A 8 -41.87 10.07 10.32
CA HIS A 8 -40.56 10.74 10.41
C HIS A 8 -39.80 10.72 9.06
N ARG A 9 -39.50 11.94 8.59
CA ARG A 9 -38.49 12.26 7.57
C ARG A 9 -37.11 11.76 8.01
N GLN A 10 -36.23 11.41 7.05
CA GLN A 10 -34.79 11.73 6.93
C GLN A 10 -34.05 10.70 6.01
N PRO A 11 -32.84 10.95 5.49
CA PRO A 11 -32.63 11.59 4.18
C PRO A 11 -31.77 10.74 3.22
N VAL A 12 -31.63 11.25 2.00
CA VAL A 12 -30.61 10.89 1.00
C VAL A 12 -29.24 10.53 1.60
N ARG A 13 -28.71 9.34 1.26
CA ARG A 13 -27.27 9.07 1.27
C ARG A 13 -26.91 8.13 0.12
N LEU A 14 -26.42 8.72 -0.97
CA LEU A 14 -25.60 8.01 -1.95
C LEU A 14 -24.51 7.23 -1.21
N PRO A 15 -24.11 6.04 -1.68
CA PRO A 15 -22.81 5.51 -1.30
C PRO A 15 -21.77 6.55 -1.75
N ARG A 16 -21.09 7.14 -0.78
CA ARG A 16 -19.88 7.93 -1.02
C ARG A 16 -18.87 7.01 -1.71
N ARG A 17 -18.82 7.08 -3.04
CA ARG A 17 -17.60 6.80 -3.80
C ARG A 17 -16.57 7.79 -3.29
N THR A 18 -15.81 7.40 -2.28
CA THR A 18 -14.45 7.91 -2.13
C THR A 18 -13.69 7.47 -3.38
N ALA A 19 -13.69 8.34 -4.38
CA ALA A 19 -12.61 8.40 -5.33
C ALA A 19 -11.39 8.96 -4.60
N PRO A 20 -10.24 8.27 -4.58
CA PRO A 20 -8.98 8.96 -4.73
C PRO A 20 -8.88 9.35 -6.21
N GLY A 21 -8.73 10.65 -6.47
CA GLY A 21 -8.50 11.18 -7.79
C GLY A 21 -7.30 10.51 -8.48
N VAL A 22 -7.56 10.12 -9.72
CA VAL A 22 -6.70 10.30 -10.90
C VAL A 22 -5.21 10.43 -10.61
N LEU A 23 -4.49 9.34 -10.84
CA LEU A 23 -3.24 9.34 -11.58
C LEU A 23 -3.30 8.13 -12.52
N GLY A 24 -3.43 8.42 -13.82
CA GLY A 24 -3.43 7.41 -14.87
C GLY A 24 -2.05 6.77 -14.95
N GLY A 25 -1.91 5.62 -14.30
CA GLY A 25 -0.89 4.62 -14.58
C GLY A 25 -1.63 3.38 -15.05
N GLN A 26 -1.44 3.02 -16.30
CA GLN A 26 -2.05 1.84 -16.92
C GLN A 26 -1.40 0.60 -16.30
N THR A 27 -1.95 0.11 -15.19
CA THR A 27 -1.58 -1.17 -14.59
C THR A 27 -2.10 -2.28 -15.51
N PRO A 28 -1.29 -3.30 -15.88
CA PRO A 28 -1.78 -4.40 -16.69
C PRO A 28 -2.99 -5.04 -16.00
N ALA A 29 -4.09 -5.11 -16.74
CA ALA A 29 -5.39 -5.57 -16.29
C ALA A 29 -5.29 -6.99 -15.70
N GLY A 30 -5.22 -7.09 -14.37
CA GLY A 30 -5.12 -8.36 -13.65
C GLY A 30 -4.44 -8.30 -12.28
N SER A 31 -3.66 -7.27 -11.97
CA SER A 31 -2.96 -7.16 -10.69
C SER A 31 -3.81 -6.50 -9.59
N SER A 32 -4.07 -7.23 -8.51
CA SER A 32 -4.85 -6.83 -7.31
C SER A 32 -4.22 -5.72 -6.45
N PHE A 33 -3.34 -4.89 -6.99
CA PHE A 33 -2.56 -3.90 -6.23
C PHE A 33 -2.46 -2.54 -6.91
N THR A 34 -2.32 -1.50 -6.09
CA THR A 34 -2.14 -0.10 -6.50
C THR A 34 -0.73 0.16 -7.00
N GLU A 35 -0.53 1.26 -7.73
CA GLU A 35 0.78 1.65 -8.26
C GLU A 35 1.86 1.76 -7.16
N LYS A 36 1.53 2.41 -6.03
CA LYS A 36 2.46 2.50 -4.88
C LYS A 36 2.80 1.14 -4.29
N GLN A 37 1.81 0.25 -4.18
CA GLN A 37 2.06 -1.12 -3.72
C GLN A 37 2.97 -1.88 -4.71
N GLY A 38 2.72 -1.73 -6.00
CA GLY A 38 3.57 -2.28 -7.05
C GLY A 38 5.02 -1.80 -6.96
N GLN A 39 5.25 -0.52 -6.65
CA GLN A 39 6.61 0.01 -6.43
C GLN A 39 7.30 -0.62 -5.21
N TYR A 40 6.58 -0.85 -4.11
CA TYR A 40 7.14 -1.56 -2.96
C TYR A 40 7.48 -3.02 -3.29
N LEU A 41 6.61 -3.71 -4.03
CA LEU A 41 6.85 -5.09 -4.47
C LEU A 41 8.04 -5.17 -5.42
N ALA A 42 8.15 -4.25 -6.38
CA ALA A 42 9.27 -4.13 -7.29
C ALA A 42 10.58 -3.87 -6.54
N PHE A 43 10.54 -3.01 -5.52
CA PHE A 43 11.70 -2.75 -4.66
C PHE A 43 12.12 -4.01 -3.89
N ILE A 44 11.18 -4.73 -3.28
CA ILE A 44 11.48 -5.97 -2.57
C ILE A 44 12.16 -6.98 -3.50
N TRP A 45 11.63 -7.15 -4.71
CA TRP A 45 12.21 -8.03 -5.70
C TRP A 45 13.63 -7.60 -6.09
N ALA A 46 13.82 -6.33 -6.47
CA ALA A 46 15.12 -5.80 -6.88
C ALA A 46 16.16 -5.91 -5.75
N TYR A 47 15.76 -5.62 -4.51
CA TYR A 47 16.61 -5.75 -3.33
C TYR A 47 17.05 -7.19 -3.12
N MET A 48 16.15 -8.16 -3.30
CA MET A 48 16.49 -9.58 -3.22
C MET A 48 17.43 -10.03 -4.35
N GLN A 49 17.30 -9.48 -5.57
CA GLN A 49 18.21 -9.81 -6.66
C GLN A 49 19.64 -9.32 -6.41
N ILE A 50 19.78 -8.11 -5.86
CA ILE A 50 21.09 -7.49 -5.62
C ILE A 50 21.74 -8.05 -4.34
N ASN A 51 20.99 -8.07 -3.24
CA ASN A 51 21.53 -8.37 -1.91
C ASN A 51 21.35 -9.83 -1.48
N ARG A 52 20.62 -10.64 -2.28
CA ARG A 52 20.26 -12.04 -1.97
C ARG A 52 19.60 -12.25 -0.61
N GLN A 53 19.05 -11.18 -0.04
CA GLN A 53 18.41 -11.17 1.27
C GLN A 53 17.16 -10.29 1.19
N PRO A 54 16.06 -10.63 1.86
CA PRO A 54 14.88 -9.77 1.89
C PRO A 54 15.16 -8.44 2.63
N PRO A 55 14.54 -7.33 2.18
CA PRO A 55 14.71 -6.03 2.81
C PRO A 55 14.05 -6.00 4.20
N ALA A 56 14.60 -5.17 5.09
CA ALA A 56 13.91 -4.77 6.31
C ALA A 56 13.02 -3.53 6.06
N GLU A 57 12.11 -3.25 6.99
CA GLU A 57 11.32 -2.00 6.96
C GLU A 57 12.23 -0.75 6.90
N ARG A 58 13.39 -0.80 7.56
CA ARG A 58 14.38 0.29 7.54
C ARG A 58 14.98 0.53 6.14
N ASP A 59 15.14 -0.52 5.34
CA ASP A 59 15.68 -0.39 3.98
C ASP A 59 14.65 0.30 3.08
N MET A 60 13.36 -0.04 3.23
CA MET A 60 12.27 0.65 2.54
C MET A 60 12.13 2.10 3.00
N GLN A 61 12.27 2.38 4.30
CA GLN A 61 12.27 3.76 4.81
C GLN A 61 13.35 4.59 4.14
N ARG A 62 14.57 4.05 4.04
CA ARG A 62 15.72 4.72 3.40
C ARG A 62 15.50 4.94 1.90
N TYR A 63 15.02 3.92 1.19
CA TYR A 63 14.82 4.00 -0.24
C TYR A 63 13.66 4.93 -0.63
N PHE A 64 12.53 4.82 0.06
CA PHE A 64 11.33 5.60 -0.25
C PHE A 64 11.27 6.95 0.48
N GLY A 65 12.20 7.24 1.40
CA GLY A 65 12.23 8.49 2.16
C GLY A 65 11.01 8.68 3.07
N VAL A 66 10.39 7.60 3.52
CA VAL A 66 9.14 7.63 4.31
C VAL A 66 9.38 7.33 5.79
N THR A 67 8.43 7.75 6.62
CA THR A 67 8.51 7.54 8.07
C THR A 67 8.29 6.06 8.45
N PRO A 68 8.79 5.62 9.62
CA PRO A 68 8.56 4.27 10.13
C PRO A 68 7.09 3.82 10.18
N PRO A 69 6.12 4.62 10.67
CA PRO A 69 4.72 4.21 10.65
C PRO A 69 4.19 4.05 9.21
N SER A 70 4.63 4.86 8.25
CA SER A 70 4.18 4.75 6.85
C SER A 70 4.61 3.44 6.19
N VAL A 71 5.87 3.03 6.38
CA VAL A 71 6.35 1.73 5.86
C VAL A 71 5.61 0.60 6.55
N HIS A 72 5.46 0.67 7.87
CA HIS A 72 4.75 -0.36 8.62
C HIS A 72 3.32 -0.56 8.11
N GLN A 73 2.58 0.52 7.89
CA GLN A 73 1.23 0.47 7.31
C GLN A 73 1.22 -0.07 5.88
N MET A 74 2.19 0.32 5.03
CA MET A 74 2.31 -0.22 3.67
C MET A 74 2.55 -1.73 3.69
N VAL A 75 3.49 -2.21 4.52
CA VAL A 75 3.79 -3.63 4.69
C VAL A 75 2.58 -4.41 5.19
N LEU A 76 1.84 -3.90 6.18
CA LEU A 76 0.58 -4.51 6.64
C LEU A 76 -0.46 -4.58 5.53
N THR A 77 -0.54 -3.56 4.68
CA THR A 77 -1.50 -3.54 3.56
C THR A 77 -1.13 -4.61 2.53
N LEU A 78 0.15 -4.71 2.18
CA LEU A 78 0.64 -5.75 1.26
C LEU A 78 0.42 -7.16 1.81
N GLU A 79 0.60 -7.36 3.12
CA GLU A 79 0.33 -8.62 3.82
C GLU A 79 -1.16 -8.98 3.79
N ARG A 80 -2.04 -8.03 4.11
CA ARG A 80 -3.51 -8.22 4.05
C ARG A 80 -4.00 -8.51 2.63
N SER A 81 -3.36 -7.92 1.62
CA SER A 81 -3.64 -8.18 0.21
C SER A 81 -3.07 -9.53 -0.28
N GLY A 82 -2.36 -10.28 0.55
CA GLY A 82 -1.76 -11.57 0.18
C GLY A 82 -0.60 -11.46 -0.82
N LEU A 83 -0.02 -10.26 -0.98
CA LEU A 83 1.05 -9.98 -1.93
C LEU A 83 2.43 -10.30 -1.32
N ILE A 84 2.53 -10.19 0.00
CA ILE A 84 3.73 -10.55 0.74
C ILE A 84 3.35 -11.38 1.96
N ARG A 85 4.31 -12.16 2.44
CA ARG A 85 4.27 -12.80 3.75
C ARG A 85 5.41 -12.25 4.60
N ARG A 86 5.20 -12.06 5.89
CA ARG A 86 6.27 -11.69 6.82
C ARG A 86 6.09 -12.39 8.16
N GLN A 87 7.12 -12.32 9.00
CA GLN A 87 7.01 -12.67 10.41
C GLN A 87 6.99 -11.37 11.25
N PRO A 88 5.93 -11.12 12.03
CA PRO A 88 5.86 -9.93 12.88
C PRO A 88 7.02 -9.94 13.90
N GLY A 89 7.68 -8.80 14.06
CA GLY A 89 8.81 -8.64 15.00
C GLY A 89 10.16 -9.13 14.46
N VAL A 90 10.21 -9.77 13.28
CA VAL A 90 11.46 -10.27 12.69
C VAL A 90 11.83 -9.42 11.47
N ALA A 91 12.91 -8.64 11.60
CA ALA A 91 13.47 -7.91 10.46
C ALA A 91 13.95 -8.90 9.39
N ARG A 92 13.79 -8.54 8.11
CA ARG A 92 14.21 -9.36 6.95
C ARG A 92 13.49 -10.72 6.87
N SER A 93 12.21 -10.76 7.23
CA SER A 93 11.35 -11.94 7.09
C SER A 93 10.36 -11.82 5.93
N ILE A 94 10.46 -10.75 5.13
CA ILE A 94 9.52 -10.45 4.04
C ILE A 94 9.76 -11.42 2.88
N GLN A 95 8.73 -12.16 2.51
CA GLN A 95 8.69 -13.05 1.35
C GLN A 95 7.70 -12.49 0.35
N LEU A 96 8.16 -12.30 -0.88
CA LEU A 96 7.32 -11.88 -1.99
C LEU A 96 6.52 -13.08 -2.52
N LEU A 97 5.19 -12.97 -2.53
CA LEU A 97 4.29 -14.00 -3.08
C LEU A 97 3.85 -13.68 -4.52
N VAL A 98 4.30 -12.55 -5.07
CA VAL A 98 3.94 -12.06 -6.40
C VAL A 98 5.02 -12.46 -7.41
N ALA A 99 4.61 -12.95 -8.58
CA ALA A 99 5.51 -13.24 -9.69
C ALA A 99 6.15 -11.94 -10.23
N HIS A 100 7.42 -12.00 -10.65
CA HIS A 100 8.12 -10.81 -11.13
C HIS A 100 7.52 -10.24 -12.43
N ASP A 101 6.88 -11.08 -13.25
CA ASP A 101 6.38 -10.73 -14.58
C ASP A 101 5.27 -9.66 -14.54
N ILE A 102 4.58 -9.57 -13.41
CA ILE A 102 3.49 -8.61 -13.19
C ILE A 102 3.92 -7.39 -12.38
N LEU A 103 5.18 -7.33 -11.94
CA LEU A 103 5.68 -6.19 -11.18
C LEU A 103 5.95 -5.01 -12.11
N PRO A 104 5.51 -3.80 -11.74
CA PRO A 104 5.87 -2.61 -12.50
C PRO A 104 7.38 -2.39 -12.43
N LYS A 105 7.93 -1.72 -13.43
CA LYS A 105 9.32 -1.25 -13.38
C LYS A 105 9.49 -0.35 -12.15
N LEU A 106 10.54 -0.59 -11.36
CA LEU A 106 10.89 0.21 -10.21
C LEU A 106 11.20 1.63 -10.68
N GLN A 107 10.36 2.58 -10.33
CA GLN A 107 10.57 3.99 -10.62
C GLN A 107 11.45 4.60 -9.53
N PRO A 108 12.43 5.44 -9.89
CA PRO A 108 13.26 6.12 -8.90
C PRO A 108 12.37 7.00 -8.03
N VAL A 109 12.41 6.76 -6.72
CA VAL A 109 11.61 7.52 -5.77
C VAL A 109 12.15 8.95 -5.75
N GLN A 110 11.33 9.91 -6.18
CA GLN A 110 11.60 11.31 -5.89
C GLN A 110 11.38 11.50 -4.39
N PRO A 111 12.42 11.87 -3.61
CA PRO A 111 12.24 12.11 -2.19
C PRO A 111 11.32 13.32 -2.04
N VAL A 112 10.03 13.07 -1.77
CA VAL A 112 9.13 14.12 -1.29
C VAL A 112 9.61 14.41 0.12
N ILE A 113 10.44 15.45 0.26
CA ILE A 113 10.83 16.03 1.54
C ILE A 113 9.53 16.47 2.20
N THR A 114 8.91 15.58 2.98
CA THR A 114 7.87 15.99 3.91
C THR A 114 8.61 16.76 4.99
N SER A 115 8.77 18.06 4.75
CA SER A 115 9.16 19.05 5.74
C SER A 115 8.10 19.01 6.82
N VAL A 116 8.25 18.11 7.79
CA VAL A 116 7.58 18.28 9.07
C VAL A 116 8.38 19.35 9.79
N GLN A 117 8.07 20.62 9.48
CA GLN A 117 8.43 21.74 10.34
C GLN A 117 7.83 21.43 11.71
N ARG A 118 8.71 20.97 12.62
CA ARG A 118 8.40 20.99 14.04
C ARG A 118 8.36 22.46 14.46
N TYR A 119 7.19 22.89 14.90
CA TYR A 119 7.02 24.05 15.79
C TYR A 119 6.43 23.52 17.10
#